data_AF-A0A0Q2X9Q5-F1
#
_entry.id   AF-A0A0Q2X9Q5-F1
#
_cell.length_a   1.000
_cell.length_b   1.000
_cell.length_c   1.000
_cell.angle_alpha   90.00
_cell.angle_beta   90.00
_cell.angle_gamma   90.00
#
_symmetry.space_group_name_H-M   'P 1'
#
loop_
_entity.id
_entity.type
_entity.pdbx_description
1 polymer ?
#
loop_
_entity_poly.entity_id
_entity_poly.type
_entity_poly.pdbx_seq_one_letter_code
_entity_poly.pdbx_strand_id
1 'polypeptide(L)' 'MPDQPSPPDPGYDDSGVPTFDSVREKIETRFGAAQGAEELAAETAEGRSLEEQYEERQRAAAERLAKIRESMRTDD' A
#
# COMPACT_ATOMS: atom_id res chain seq x y z
N MET A 1 20.28 -29.49 -35.34
CA MET A 1 19.21 -28.53 -35.69
C MET A 1 19.85 -27.15 -35.65
N PRO A 2 19.75 -26.31 -36.70
CA PRO A 2 20.14 -24.91 -36.56
C PRO A 2 19.19 -24.24 -35.56
N ASP A 3 19.75 -23.43 -34.66
CA ASP A 3 18.99 -22.59 -33.73
C ASP A 3 18.10 -21.64 -34.53
N GLN A 4 16.78 -21.81 -34.43
CA GLN A 4 15.86 -20.80 -34.96
C GLN A 4 15.85 -19.62 -33.98
N PRO A 5 16.04 -18.38 -34.44
CA PRO A 5 15.88 -17.22 -33.57
C PRO A 5 14.45 -17.23 -33.02
N SER A 6 14.34 -17.16 -31.70
CA SER A 6 13.04 -17.04 -31.04
C SER A 6 12.38 -15.73 -31.49
N PRO A 7 11.05 -15.73 -31.73
CA PRO A 7 10.35 -14.49 -32.08
C PRO A 7 10.60 -13.43 -31.00
N PRO A 8 10.74 -12.15 -31.38
CA PRO A 8 10.96 -11.08 -30.42
C PRO A 8 9.84 -11.08 -29.38
N ASP A 9 10.20 -10.85 -28.11
CA ASP A 9 9.23 -10.65 -27.04
C ASP A 9 8.32 -9.49 -27.46
N PRO A 10 6.99 -9.65 -27.56
CA PRO A 10 6.10 -8.57 -27.99
C PRO A 10 6.20 -7.30 -27.12
N GLY A 11 6.81 -7.39 -25.93
CA GLY A 11 7.11 -6.25 -25.08
C GLY A 11 8.36 -5.42 -25.47
N TYR A 12 9.22 -5.92 -26.35
CA TYR A 12 10.50 -5.32 -26.71
C TYR A 12 10.75 -5.34 -28.22
N ASP A 13 11.47 -4.34 -28.74
CA ASP A 13 11.92 -4.34 -30.12
C ASP A 13 13.15 -5.24 -30.34
N ASP A 14 13.58 -5.37 -31.60
CA ASP A 14 14.73 -6.21 -31.98
C ASP A 14 16.06 -5.76 -31.35
N SER A 15 16.13 -4.52 -30.84
CA SER A 15 17.29 -3.99 -30.11
C SER A 15 17.20 -4.19 -28.59
N GLY A 16 16.10 -4.79 -28.12
CA GLY A 16 15.82 -5.02 -26.71
C GLY A 16 15.27 -3.79 -25.98
N VAL A 17 14.76 -2.78 -26.69
CA VAL A 17 14.15 -1.59 -26.09
C VAL A 17 12.65 -1.86 -25.87
N PRO A 18 12.08 -1.55 -24.68
CA PRO A 18 10.65 -1.72 -24.45
C PRO A 18 9.82 -0.94 -25.46
N THR A 19 8.78 -1.57 -26.01
CA THR A 19 7.81 -0.89 -26.86
C THR A 19 6.97 0.11 -26.04
N PHE A 20 6.42 1.13 -26.69
CA PHE A 20 5.54 2.08 -26.01
C PHE A 20 4.33 1.37 -25.38
N ASP A 21 3.76 0.41 -26.09
CA ASP A 21 2.58 -0.33 -25.62
C ASP A 21 2.89 -1.14 -24.35
N SER A 22 4.07 -1.78 -24.27
CA SER A 22 4.45 -2.54 -23.08
C SER A 22 4.70 -1.66 -21.86
N VAL A 23 5.27 -0.47 -22.06
CA VAL A 23 5.42 0.53 -20.99
C VAL A 23 4.07 1.06 -20.54
N ARG A 24 3.17 1.36 -21.47
CA ARG A 24 1.80 1.83 -21.17
C ARG A 24 1.03 0.79 -20.35
N GLU A 25 0.97 -0.45 -20.82
CA GLU A 25 0.29 -1.55 -20.13
C GLU A 25 0.85 -1.77 -18.71
N LYS A 26 2.18 -1.71 -18.56
CA LYS A 26 2.85 -1.82 -17.26
C LYS A 26 2.48 -0.69 -16.30
N ILE A 27 2.35 0.55 -16.81
CA ILE A 27 1.94 1.70 -16.00
C ILE A 27 0.47 1.53 -15.58
N GLU A 28 -0.41 1.19 -16.52
CA GLU A 28 -1.85 1.00 -16.26
C GLU A 28 -2.09 -0.12 -15.24
N THR A 29 -1.37 -1.24 -15.37
CA THR A 29 -1.44 -2.36 -14.43
C THR A 29 -1.00 -1.95 -13.03
N ARG A 30 0.13 -1.24 -12.92
CA ARG A 30 0.63 -0.75 -11.62
C ARG A 30 -0.30 0.28 -11.01
N PHE A 31 -0.86 1.16 -11.81
CA PHE A 31 -1.80 2.16 -11.36
C PHE A 31 -3.09 1.51 -10.83
N GLY A 32 -3.67 0.56 -11.58
CA GLY A 32 -4.84 -0.19 -11.15
C GLY A 32 -4.59 -0.98 -9.87
N ALA A 33 -3.43 -1.64 -9.76
CA ALA A 33 -3.05 -2.35 -8.54
C ALA A 33 -2.84 -1.39 -7.35
N ALA A 34 -2.20 -0.24 -7.57
CA ALA A 34 -1.97 0.74 -6.52
C ALA A 34 -3.27 1.30 -5.94
N GLN A 35 -4.31 1.44 -6.78
CA GLN A 35 -5.61 1.95 -6.34
C GLN A 35 -6.27 1.08 -5.25
N GLY A 36 -6.03 -0.23 -5.23
CA GLY A 36 -6.58 -1.16 -4.23
C GLY A 36 -5.56 -1.74 -3.25
N ALA A 37 -4.29 -1.34 -3.35
CA ALA A 37 -3.21 -1.93 -2.57
C ALA A 37 -3.32 -1.62 -1.06
N GLU A 38 -3.83 -0.45 -0.71
CA GLU A 38 -3.98 -0.02 0.69
C GLU A 38 -5.06 -0.83 1.41
N GLU A 39 -6.21 -1.06 0.77
CA GLU A 39 -7.30 -1.89 1.31
C GLU A 39 -6.82 -3.33 1.57
N LEU A 40 -6.12 -3.93 0.58
CA LEU A 40 -5.53 -5.26 0.71
C LEU A 40 -4.48 -5.32 1.83
N ALA A 41 -3.66 -4.27 1.97
CA ALA A 41 -2.66 -4.19 3.03
C ALA A 41 -3.30 -4.07 4.41
N ALA A 42 -4.39 -3.32 4.55
CA ALA A 42 -5.13 -3.17 5.80
C ALA A 42 -5.77 -4.50 6.26
N GLU A 43 -6.25 -5.33 5.33
CA GLU A 43 -6.87 -6.63 5.64
C GLU A 43 -5.88 -7.71 6.10
N THR A 44 -4.57 -7.49 5.93
CA THR A 44 -3.53 -8.42 6.43
C THR A 44 -3.59 -8.57 7.96
N ALA A 45 -2.98 -9.64 8.49
CA ALA A 45 -2.90 -9.84 9.93
C ALA A 45 -2.07 -8.71 10.58
N GLU A 46 -0.99 -8.31 9.93
CA GLU A 46 -0.12 -7.21 10.33
C GLU A 46 -0.87 -5.87 10.29
N GLY A 47 -1.61 -5.59 9.21
CA GLY A 47 -2.44 -4.40 9.05
C GLY A 47 -3.45 -4.23 10.18
N ARG A 48 -4.23 -5.28 10.46
CA ARG A 48 -5.17 -5.30 11.59
C ARG A 48 -4.50 -5.09 12.95
N SER A 49 -3.34 -5.71 13.18
CA SER A 49 -2.61 -5.55 14.45
C SER A 49 -2.07 -4.12 14.65
N LEU A 50 -1.70 -3.43 13.58
CA LEU A 50 -1.24 -2.03 13.65
C LEU A 50 -2.41 -1.09 13.93
N GLU A 51 -3.56 -1.33 13.31
CA GLU A 51 -4.81 -0.60 13.56
C GLU A 51 -5.22 -0.73 15.03
N GLU A 52 -5.27 -1.95 15.57
CA GLU A 52 -5.61 -2.21 16.97
C GLU A 52 -4.67 -1.47 17.95
N GLN A 53 -3.36 -1.51 17.69
CA GLN A 53 -2.37 -0.77 18.49
C GLN A 53 -2.56 0.74 18.41
N TYR A 54 -2.94 1.26 17.24
CA TYR A 54 -3.24 2.67 17.07
C TYR A 54 -4.48 3.07 17.86
N GLU A 55 -5.56 2.30 17.76
CA GLU A 55 -6.80 2.52 18.52
C GLU A 55 -6.56 2.48 20.04
N GLU A 56 -5.77 1.52 20.52
CA GLU A 56 -5.42 1.41 21.94
C GLU A 56 -4.69 2.67 22.44
N ARG A 57 -3.70 3.16 21.66
CA ARG A 57 -2.98 4.41 22.01
C ARG A 57 -3.92 5.61 22.02
N GLN A 58 -4.82 5.71 21.04
CA GLN A 58 -5.79 6.79 20.97
C GLN A 58 -6.76 6.77 22.16
N ARG A 59 -7.23 5.59 22.56
CA ARG A 59 -8.08 5.40 23.74
C ARG A 59 -7.33 5.80 25.03
N ALA A 60 -6.11 5.31 25.21
CA ALA A 60 -5.30 5.64 26.37
C ALA A 60 -5.01 7.16 26.45
N ALA A 61 -4.75 7.81 25.32
CA ALA A 61 -4.58 9.26 25.26
C ALA A 61 -5.87 10.00 25.64
N ALA A 62 -7.02 9.56 25.12
CA ALA A 62 -8.33 10.14 25.43
C ALA A 62 -8.69 10.00 26.92
N GLU A 63 -8.48 8.83 27.51
CA GLU A 63 -8.69 8.57 28.94
C GLU A 63 -7.80 9.47 29.81
N ARG A 64 -6.53 9.59 29.44
CA ARG A 64 -5.59 10.47 30.16
C ARG A 64 -6.02 11.94 30.09
N LEU A 65 -6.46 12.41 28.92
CA LEU A 65 -7.01 13.76 28.76
C LEU A 65 -8.27 13.97 29.58
N ALA A 66 -9.17 12.98 29.64
CA ALA A 66 -10.37 13.05 30.47
C ALA A 66 -10.01 13.21 31.96
N LYS A 67 -9.06 12.42 32.45
CA LYS A 67 -8.57 12.51 33.84
C LYS A 67 -7.97 13.88 34.17
N ILE A 68 -7.21 14.47 33.24
CA ILE A 68 -6.65 15.83 33.43
C ILE A 68 -7.77 16.87 33.52
N ARG A 69 -8.79 16.79 32.64
CA ARG A 69 -9.92 17.73 32.68
C ARG A 69 -10.73 17.60 33.96
N GLU A 70 -10.88 16.38 34.47
CA GLU A 70 -11.55 16.13 35.74
C GLU A 70 -10.77 16.74 36.91
N SER A 71 -9.45 16.50 37.01
CA SER A 71 -8.65 17.09 38.08
C SER A 71 -8.71 18.61 38.09
N MET A 72 -8.67 19.25 36.91
CA MET A 72 -8.78 20.71 36.79
C MET A 72 -10.14 21.28 37.21
N ARG A 73 -11.22 20.48 37.21
CA ARG A 73 -12.56 20.92 37.66
C ARG A 73 -12.79 20.73 39.15
N THR A 74 -12.06 19.81 39.77
CA THR A 74 -12.18 19.52 41.21
C THR A 74 -11.32 20.48 42.05
N ASP A 75 -10.34 21.15 41.44
CA ASP A 75 -9.47 22.15 42.08
C ASP A 75 -10.08 23.59 42.11
N ASP A 76 -11.32 23.77 41.62
CA ASP A 76 -12.14 25.00 41.67
C ASP A 76 -13.25 24.86 42.74
#